data_AF-A0A429E2E3-F1
#
_entry.id   AF-A0A429E2E3-F1
#
_cell.length_a   1.000
_cell.length_b   1.000
_cell.length_c   1.000
_cell.angle_alpha   90.00
_cell.angle_beta   90.00
_cell.angle_gamma   90.00
#
_symmetry.space_group_name_H-M   'P 1'
#
loop_
_entity.id
_entity.type
_entity.pdbx_description
1 polymer ?
#
loop_
_entity_poly.entity_id
_entity_poly.type
_entity_poly.pdbx_seq_one_letter_code
_entity_poly.pdbx_strand_id
1 'polypeptide(L)'
;MVTAQGAVVYTEVNVRATTGTHLHKLAADGILGDSSRLIRQVSASPNWGALSTEEFLAGVEKAGLSFSAGYDPGILMVMPADPERKPGAFLYATISEAGAQDDVSRALDASFRSLGLADTESTMF
;
A
#
# COMPACT_ATOMS: atom_id res chain seq x y z
N MET A 1 -16.96 9.87 -11.58
CA MET A 1 -17.03 8.51 -12.19
C MET A 1 -16.91 8.62 -13.70
N VAL A 2 -16.48 7.55 -14.38
CA VAL A 2 -16.51 7.44 -15.85
C VAL A 2 -17.63 6.45 -16.22
N THR A 3 -18.55 6.84 -17.10
CA THR A 3 -19.64 5.96 -17.55
C THR A 3 -19.13 4.90 -18.51
N ALA A 4 -19.94 3.87 -18.78
CA ALA A 4 -19.60 2.85 -19.79
C ALA A 4 -19.38 3.44 -21.20
N GLN A 5 -19.94 4.62 -21.47
CA GLN A 5 -19.78 5.35 -22.73
C GLN A 5 -18.57 6.32 -22.69
N GLY A 6 -17.78 6.32 -21.61
CA GLY A 6 -16.60 7.17 -21.46
C GLY A 6 -16.88 8.60 -20.98
N ALA A 7 -18.12 8.94 -20.62
CA ALA A 7 -18.44 10.27 -20.11
C ALA A 7 -17.94 10.44 -18.66
N VAL A 8 -17.35 11.58 -18.33
CA VAL A 8 -16.95 11.92 -16.97
C VAL A 8 -18.10 12.61 -16.25
N VAL A 9 -18.51 12.06 -15.10
CA VAL A 9 -19.58 12.61 -14.26
C VAL A 9 -19.01 12.97 -12.89
N TYR A 10 -19.12 14.24 -12.50
CA TYR A 10 -18.80 14.70 -11.15
C TYR A 10 -19.92 14.30 -10.19
N THR A 11 -19.55 13.63 -9.11
CA THR A 11 -20.53 13.09 -8.13
C THR A 11 -20.47 13.82 -6.79
N GLU A 12 -19.30 14.32 -6.41
CA GLU A 12 -19.09 15.01 -5.14
C GLU A 12 -17.88 15.95 -5.22
N VAL A 13 -17.83 16.91 -4.29
CA VAL A 13 -16.67 17.78 -4.06
C VAL A 13 -16.34 17.72 -2.57
N ASN A 14 -15.14 17.24 -2.26
CA ASN A 14 -14.63 17.18 -0.89
C ASN A 14 -13.71 18.39 -0.63
N VAL A 15 -14.19 19.38 0.13
CA VAL A 15 -13.41 20.59 0.48
C VAL A 15 -12.58 20.36 1.75
N ARG A 16 -11.73 19.32 1.74
CA ARG A 16 -10.82 18.96 2.84
C ARG A 16 -9.67 18.09 2.33
N ALA A 17 -8.59 18.01 3.10
CA ALA A 17 -7.53 17.04 2.84
C ALA A 17 -8.08 15.61 2.91
N THR A 18 -7.80 14.81 1.88
CA THR A 18 -8.18 13.40 1.79
C THR A 18 -6.96 12.50 1.92
N THR A 19 -7.17 11.20 2.12
CA THR A 19 -6.10 10.20 2.12
C THR A 19 -5.27 10.21 0.83
N GLY A 20 -5.84 10.58 -0.32
CA GLY A 20 -5.06 10.74 -1.56
C GLY A 20 -4.23 12.04 -1.65
N THR A 21 -4.51 13.05 -0.82
CA THR A 21 -3.92 14.40 -0.97
C THR A 21 -2.41 14.39 -0.73
N HIS A 22 -1.94 13.69 0.30
CA HIS A 22 -0.51 13.63 0.61
C HIS A 22 0.27 12.75 -0.38
N LEU A 23 -0.34 11.68 -0.90
CA LEU A 23 0.26 10.84 -1.94
C LEU A 23 0.45 11.60 -3.26
N HIS A 24 -0.55 12.38 -3.69
CA HIS A 24 -0.41 13.23 -4.86
C HIS A 24 0.69 14.28 -4.69
N LYS A 25 0.83 14.83 -3.47
CA LYS A 25 1.91 15.77 -3.18
C LYS A 25 3.29 15.12 -3.28
N LEU A 26 3.47 13.90 -2.76
CA LEU A 26 4.72 13.15 -2.91
C LEU A 26 5.09 12.93 -4.39
N ALA A 27 4.11 12.62 -5.24
CA ALA A 27 4.32 12.48 -6.68
C ALA A 27 4.68 13.83 -7.34
N ALA A 28 3.99 14.91 -6.98
CA ALA A 28 4.23 16.25 -7.52
C ALA A 28 5.59 16.83 -7.12
N ASP A 29 6.07 16.50 -5.92
CA ASP A 29 7.37 16.94 -5.40
C ASP A 29 8.55 16.15 -6.02
N GLY A 30 8.28 15.24 -6.97
CA GLY A 30 9.31 14.50 -7.73
C GLY A 30 10.01 13.41 -6.93
N ILE A 31 9.51 13.06 -5.74
CA ILE A 31 10.14 12.08 -4.83
C ILE A 31 10.19 10.68 -5.45
N LEU A 32 9.26 10.36 -6.35
CA LEU A 32 9.22 9.08 -7.06
C LEU A 32 10.26 8.96 -8.19
N GLY A 33 10.94 10.06 -8.53
CA GLY A 33 11.83 10.11 -9.69
C GLY A 33 11.07 10.09 -11.00
N ASP A 34 11.08 8.93 -11.67
CA ASP A 34 10.56 8.77 -13.04
C ASP A 34 9.02 8.74 -13.10
N SER A 35 8.48 9.41 -14.12
CA SER A 35 7.06 9.49 -14.50
C SER A 35 6.40 8.15 -14.87
N SER A 36 7.19 7.11 -15.13
CA SER A 36 6.69 5.75 -15.40
C SER A 36 6.17 5.03 -14.14
N ARG A 37 6.44 5.56 -12.94
CA ARG A 37 6.08 4.95 -11.67
C ARG A 37 4.68 5.31 -11.22
N LEU A 38 3.97 4.33 -10.67
CA LEU A 38 2.62 4.48 -10.14
C LEU A 38 2.65 4.35 -8.61
N ILE A 39 1.94 5.26 -7.93
CA ILE A 39 1.56 5.08 -6.52
C ILE A 39 0.20 4.35 -6.48
N ARG A 40 0.13 3.20 -5.81
CA ARG A 40 -1.15 2.61 -5.41
C ARG A 40 -1.22 2.57 -3.89
N GLN A 41 -2.22 3.25 -3.33
CA GLN A 41 -2.59 3.06 -1.93
C GLN A 41 -3.36 1.75 -1.79
N VAL A 42 -3.01 0.96 -0.78
CA VAL A 42 -3.59 -0.36 -0.49
C VAL A 42 -3.95 -0.40 1.00
N SER A 43 -5.08 -1.04 1.29
CA SER A 43 -5.42 -1.43 2.66
C SER A 43 -4.61 -2.65 3.08
N ALA A 44 -4.25 -2.75 4.35
CA ALA A 44 -3.71 -3.98 4.90
C ALA A 44 -4.58 -5.19 4.53
N SER A 45 -3.92 -6.30 4.19
CA SER A 45 -4.63 -7.55 3.89
C SER A 45 -5.35 -8.04 5.16
N PRO A 46 -6.60 -8.50 5.06
CA PRO A 46 -7.30 -9.08 6.20
C PRO A 46 -6.65 -10.38 6.71
N ASN A 47 -5.76 -10.99 5.92
CA ASN A 47 -5.04 -12.21 6.29
C ASN A 47 -3.75 -11.95 7.06
N TRP A 48 -3.35 -10.68 7.16
CA TRP A 48 -2.26 -10.31 8.05
C TRP A 48 -2.84 -10.23 9.45
N GLY A 49 -2.11 -10.73 10.45
CA GLY A 49 -2.53 -10.61 11.84
C GLY A 49 -2.68 -9.13 12.27
N ALA A 50 -2.91 -8.90 13.56
CA ALA A 50 -2.94 -7.56 14.13
C ALA A 50 -1.52 -6.95 14.17
N LEU A 51 -0.96 -6.58 13.01
CA LEU A 51 0.38 -6.04 12.90
C LEU A 51 0.48 -4.68 13.58
N SER A 52 1.55 -4.48 14.34
CA SER A 52 2.07 -3.18 14.69
C SER A 52 2.77 -2.53 13.49
N THR A 53 3.01 -1.22 13.59
CA THR A 53 3.79 -0.50 12.56
C THR A 53 5.19 -1.07 12.42
N GLU A 54 5.81 -1.49 13.54
CA GLU A 54 7.16 -2.06 13.55
C GLU A 54 7.21 -3.40 12.82
N GLU A 55 6.28 -4.31 13.11
CA GLU A 55 6.19 -5.62 12.44
C GLU A 55 5.94 -5.47 10.94
N PHE A 56 5.11 -4.51 10.54
CA PHE A 56 4.91 -4.20 9.13
C PHE A 56 6.23 -3.75 8.48
N LEU A 57 6.93 -2.78 9.07
CA LEU A 57 8.18 -2.26 8.51
C LEU A 57 9.28 -3.33 8.45
N ALA A 58 9.37 -4.20 9.45
CA ALA A 58 10.29 -5.33 9.45
C ALA A 58 10.01 -6.32 8.31
N GLY A 59 8.72 -6.60 8.02
CA GLY A 59 8.37 -7.46 6.89
C GLY A 59 8.63 -6.81 5.53
N VAL A 60 8.46 -5.49 5.42
CA VAL A 60 8.85 -4.71 4.23
C VAL A 60 10.35 -4.78 4.00
N GLU A 61 11.16 -4.57 5.05
CA GLU A 61 12.61 -4.66 4.99
C GLU A 61 13.07 -6.07 4.60
N LYS A 62 12.50 -7.11 5.22
CA LYS A 62 12.79 -8.51 4.90
C LYS A 62 12.45 -8.86 3.45
N ALA A 63 11.41 -8.26 2.89
CA ALA A 63 11.04 -8.43 1.49
C ALA A 63 11.97 -7.68 0.52
N GLY A 64 12.88 -6.82 1.02
CA GLY A 64 13.70 -5.93 0.20
C GLY A 64 12.89 -4.82 -0.47
N LEU A 65 11.75 -4.45 0.11
CA LEU A 65 10.77 -3.50 -0.47
C LEU A 65 10.78 -2.14 0.22
N SER A 66 11.77 -1.86 1.08
CA SER A 66 11.91 -0.55 1.72
C SER A 66 12.06 0.54 0.66
N PHE A 67 11.18 1.54 0.68
CA PHE A 67 11.30 2.64 -0.27
C PHE A 67 12.59 3.44 -0.04
N SER A 68 13.32 3.67 -1.11
CA SER A 68 14.39 4.66 -1.18
C SER A 68 14.37 5.32 -2.57
N ALA A 69 14.74 6.60 -2.64
CA ALA A 69 14.73 7.35 -3.89
C ALA A 69 15.68 6.67 -4.90
N GLY A 70 15.12 6.18 -6.01
CA GLY A 70 15.85 5.48 -7.06
C GLY A 70 15.80 3.94 -7.01
N TYR A 71 15.14 3.34 -6.02
CA TYR A 71 14.89 1.90 -5.98
C TYR A 71 13.45 1.56 -6.35
N ASP A 72 13.30 0.49 -7.13
CA ASP A 72 12.03 -0.02 -7.62
C ASP A 72 12.01 -1.55 -7.49
N PRO A 73 10.96 -2.15 -6.89
CA PRO A 73 9.79 -1.52 -6.24
C PRO A 73 10.01 -1.10 -4.78
N GLY A 74 9.14 -0.21 -4.29
CA GLY A 74 9.20 0.29 -2.90
C GLY A 74 7.85 0.43 -2.22
N ILE A 75 7.84 0.36 -0.90
CA ILE A 75 6.67 0.51 -0.04
C ILE A 75 6.84 1.71 0.89
N LEU A 76 5.78 2.52 0.98
CA LEU A 76 5.64 3.61 1.94
C LEU A 76 4.50 3.32 2.92
N MET A 77 4.75 3.55 4.20
CA MET A 77 3.68 3.60 5.19
C MET A 77 2.87 4.89 5.01
N VAL A 78 1.55 4.77 4.90
CA VAL A 78 0.64 5.91 4.68
C VAL A 78 -0.12 6.27 5.95
N MET A 79 -0.66 5.26 6.62
CA MET A 79 -1.33 5.40 7.91
C MET A 79 -0.75 4.32 8.82
N PRO A 80 -0.19 4.67 9.99
CA PRO A 80 0.43 3.69 10.87
C PRO A 80 -0.59 2.65 11.34
N ALA A 81 -0.09 1.45 11.60
CA ALA A 81 -0.87 0.39 12.21
C ALA A 81 -0.99 0.63 13.71
N ASP A 82 -2.23 0.52 14.20
CA ASP A 82 -2.61 0.67 15.60
C ASP A 82 -3.37 -0.60 16.01
N PRO A 83 -2.65 -1.66 16.39
CA PRO A 83 -3.25 -2.96 16.68
C PRO A 83 -4.13 -2.93 17.93
N GLU A 84 -3.90 -2.00 18.87
CA GLU A 84 -4.71 -1.88 20.08
C GLU A 84 -6.07 -1.25 19.80
N ARG A 85 -6.12 -0.26 18.90
CA ARG A 85 -7.34 0.47 18.58
C ARG A 85 -8.11 -0.12 17.41
N LYS A 86 -7.41 -0.58 16.37
CA LYS A 86 -7.99 -1.13 15.14
C LYS A 86 -7.04 -2.18 14.51
N PRO A 87 -7.08 -3.42 15.00
CA PRO A 87 -6.35 -4.55 14.41
C PRO A 87 -6.52 -4.61 12.89
N GLY A 88 -5.39 -4.70 12.15
CA GLY A 88 -5.40 -4.84 10.69
C GLY A 88 -5.91 -3.62 9.91
N ALA A 89 -6.15 -2.47 10.55
CA ALA A 89 -6.65 -1.27 9.86
C ALA A 89 -5.53 -0.24 9.66
N PHE A 90 -4.73 -0.46 8.63
CA PHE A 90 -3.71 0.51 8.21
C PHE A 90 -3.64 0.61 6.68
N LEU A 91 -2.99 1.67 6.21
CA LEU A 91 -2.81 1.94 4.79
C LEU A 91 -1.33 2.02 4.48
N TYR A 92 -0.93 1.44 3.35
CA TYR A 92 0.40 1.59 2.79
C TYR A 92 0.27 1.93 1.31
N ALA A 93 1.35 2.41 0.70
CA ALA A 93 1.42 2.65 -0.73
C ALA A 93 2.53 1.82 -1.35
N THR A 94 2.24 1.20 -2.50
CA THR A 94 3.25 0.61 -3.36
C THR A 94 3.67 1.61 -4.43
N ILE A 95 4.96 1.67 -4.71
CA ILE A 95 5.57 2.46 -5.77
C ILE A 95 6.25 1.48 -6.70
N SER A 96 5.73 1.37 -7.92
CA SER A 96 6.24 0.42 -8.93
C SER A 96 5.75 0.77 -10.33
N GLU A 97 6.31 0.10 -11.34
CA GLU A 97 5.79 0.12 -12.70
C GLU A 97 4.39 -0.49 -12.82
N ALA A 98 3.66 -0.09 -13.87
CA ALA A 98 2.36 -0.66 -14.19
C ALA A 98 2.48 -2.19 -14.38
N GLY A 99 1.68 -2.94 -13.61
CA GLY A 99 1.66 -4.41 -13.66
C GLY A 99 2.53 -5.11 -12.61
N ALA A 100 3.51 -4.44 -11.99
CA ALA A 100 4.35 -5.02 -10.95
C ALA A 100 3.71 -5.02 -9.54
N GLN A 101 2.57 -4.34 -9.38
CA GLN A 101 1.93 -4.15 -8.06
C GLN A 101 1.48 -5.46 -7.41
N ASP A 102 0.99 -6.41 -8.21
CA ASP A 102 0.55 -7.71 -7.68
C ASP A 102 1.76 -8.56 -7.23
N ASP A 103 2.92 -8.39 -7.86
CA ASP A 103 4.16 -9.05 -7.47
C ASP A 103 4.68 -8.51 -6.13
N VAL A 104 4.61 -7.19 -5.93
CA VAL A 104 4.92 -6.53 -4.66
C VAL A 104 4.03 -7.05 -3.54
N SER A 105 2.71 -7.13 -3.78
CA SER A 105 1.77 -7.67 -2.80
C SER A 105 2.08 -9.12 -2.45
N ARG A 106 2.39 -9.97 -3.45
CA ARG A 106 2.76 -11.38 -3.21
C ARG A 106 4.07 -11.52 -2.42
N ALA A 107 5.08 -10.71 -2.71
CA ALA A 107 6.35 -10.72 -1.99
C ALA A 107 6.16 -10.32 -0.52
N LEU A 108 5.32 -9.32 -0.26
CA LEU A 108 5.00 -8.85 1.08
C LEU A 108 4.20 -9.91 1.88
N ASP A 109 3.20 -10.54 1.27
CA ASP A 109 2.47 -11.67 1.86
C ASP A 109 3.41 -12.81 2.25
N ALA A 110 4.34 -13.18 1.36
CA ALA A 110 5.33 -14.23 1.62
C ALA A 110 6.25 -13.86 2.80
N SER A 111 6.67 -12.59 2.88
CA SER A 111 7.48 -12.08 3.98
C SER A 111 6.75 -12.21 5.32
N PHE A 112 5.49 -11.76 5.42
CA PHE A 112 4.73 -11.87 6.67
C PHE A 112 4.44 -13.32 7.07
N ARG A 113 4.12 -14.20 6.12
CA ARG A 113 3.99 -15.65 6.41
C ARG A 113 5.28 -16.22 6.99
N SER A 114 6.42 -15.87 6.41
CA SER A 114 7.73 -16.35 6.88
C SER A 114 8.15 -15.79 8.24
N LEU A 115 7.45 -14.75 8.73
CA LEU A 115 7.62 -14.18 10.07
C LEU A 115 6.59 -14.73 11.07
N GLY A 116 5.67 -15.59 10.64
CA GLY A 116 4.55 -16.04 11.46
C GLY A 116 3.52 -14.94 11.75
N LEU A 117 3.52 -13.89 10.93
CA LEU A 117 2.70 -12.68 11.08
C LEU A 117 1.46 -12.67 10.16
N ALA A 118 1.35 -13.67 9.29
CA ALA A 118 0.16 -13.95 8.51
C ALA A 118 -0.23 -15.41 8.75
N ASP A 119 -1.51 -15.67 8.92
CA ASP A 119 -2.00 -17.03 9.18
C ASP A 119 -1.62 -17.94 7.99
N THR A 120 -0.93 -19.04 8.28
CA THR A 120 -0.92 -20.21 7.41
C THR A 120 -2.29 -20.86 7.52
N GLU A 121 -3.08 -20.74 6.46
CA GLU A 121 -4.44 -21.31 6.29
C GLU A 121 -5.61 -20.43 6.77
N SER A 122 -6.15 -19.61 5.86
CA SER A 122 -7.60 -19.63 5.67
C SER A 122 -7.94 -20.79 4.73
N THR A 123 -7.96 -22.01 5.26
CA THR A 123 -8.76 -23.08 4.67
C THR A 123 -10.21 -22.62 4.67
N MET A 124 -10.80 -22.60 3.47
CA MET A 124 -12.24 -22.64 3.11
C MET A 124 -13.23 -22.27 4.24
N PHE A 125 -14.04 -21.23 4.05
CA PHE A 125 -15.45 -21.33 3.64
C PHE A 125 -16.02 -19.94 3.34
#